data_AF-A4RR07-F1
#
_entry.id   AF-A4RR07-F1
#
_cell.length_a   1.000
_cell.length_b   1.000
_cell.length_c   1.000
_cell.angle_alpha   90.00
_cell.angle_beta   90.00
_cell.angle_gamma   90.00
#
_symmetry.space_group_name_H-M   'P 1'
#
loop_
_entity.id
_entity.type
_entity.pdbx_description
1 polymer ?
#
loop_
_entity_poly.entity_id
_entity_poly.type
_entity_poly.pdbx_seq_one_letter_code
_entity_poly.pdbx_strand_id
1 'polypeptide(L)'
;GLDRATFLLAAGQNEPLRPMASIASGGEKARLMLALKMAPVMTDDYASTRANRELASGGISVFDEVDSGVGGRVGARIGHALRRLTTTGSQQVLCVTHLPQVAACGDTHLIVSKSPDDDADGRTTIDIRRIDSRDSRVEEISQMLG
;
A
#
# COMPACT_ATOMS: atom_id res chain seq x y z
N GLY A 1 -27.72 -16.35 -11.55
CA GLY A 1 -26.39 -16.01 -12.06
C GLY A 1 -25.64 -17.28 -12.38
N LEU A 2 -25.05 -17.36 -13.57
CA LEU A 2 -24.21 -18.47 -14.04
C LEU A 2 -22.90 -17.96 -14.68
N ASP A 3 -22.78 -16.64 -14.88
CA ASP A 3 -21.67 -16.03 -15.59
C ASP A 3 -20.46 -15.81 -14.70
N ARG A 4 -19.27 -15.85 -15.32
CA ARG A 4 -17.99 -15.55 -14.68
C ARG A 4 -17.45 -14.23 -15.23
N ALA A 5 -17.44 -13.19 -14.39
CA ALA A 5 -16.82 -11.91 -14.74
C ALA A 5 -15.30 -11.95 -14.53
N THR A 6 -14.55 -11.28 -15.41
CA THR A 6 -13.08 -11.13 -15.30
C THR A 6 -12.69 -9.72 -15.70
N PHE A 7 -11.81 -9.09 -14.91
CA PHE A 7 -11.21 -7.80 -15.27
C PHE A 7 -10.05 -8.00 -16.25
N LEU A 8 -10.09 -7.25 -17.35
CA LEU A 8 -9.03 -7.21 -18.34
C LEU A 8 -8.27 -5.89 -18.25
N LEU A 9 -6.95 -5.93 -18.47
CA LEU A 9 -6.08 -4.76 -18.49
C LEU A 9 -5.13 -4.85 -19.69
N ALA A 10 -4.72 -3.70 -20.22
CA ALA A 10 -3.59 -3.59 -21.15
C ALA A 10 -2.48 -2.83 -20.41
N ALA A 11 -1.31 -3.44 -20.25
CA ALA A 11 -0.20 -2.86 -19.48
C ALA A 11 0.51 -1.72 -20.25
N GLY A 12 0.34 -1.67 -21.57
CA GLY A 12 0.91 -0.65 -22.43
C GLY A 12 -0.03 -0.25 -23.56
N GLN A 13 0.25 0.90 -24.17
CA GLN A 13 -0.59 1.54 -25.20
C GLN A 13 -0.90 0.62 -26.41
N ASN A 14 -0.02 -0.33 -26.70
CA ASN A 14 -0.13 -1.24 -27.85
C ASN A 14 -0.23 -2.72 -27.44
N GLU A 15 -0.51 -3.02 -26.17
CA GLU A 15 -0.67 -4.40 -25.72
C GLU A 15 -2.14 -4.85 -25.75
N PRO A 16 -2.43 -6.12 -26.08
CA PRO A 16 -3.78 -6.63 -26.03
C PRO A 16 -4.29 -6.72 -24.59
N LEU A 17 -5.61 -6.54 -24.43
CA LEU A 17 -6.29 -6.81 -23.17
C LEU A 17 -6.10 -8.27 -22.76
N ARG A 18 -5.64 -8.47 -21.54
CA ARG A 18 -5.46 -9.79 -20.94
C ARG A 18 -6.01 -9.79 -19.51
N PRO A 19 -6.37 -10.96 -18.95
CA PRO A 19 -6.79 -11.05 -17.56
C PRO A 19 -5.78 -10.38 -16.64
N MET A 20 -6.25 -9.49 -15.77
CA MET A 20 -5.39 -8.73 -14.83
C MET A 20 -4.42 -9.63 -14.06
N ALA A 21 -4.88 -10.82 -13.66
CA ALA A 21 -4.07 -11.81 -12.95
C ALA A 21 -2.84 -12.32 -13.75
N SER A 22 -2.88 -12.26 -15.08
CA SER A 22 -1.85 -12.81 -15.97
C SER A 22 -0.82 -11.81 -16.48
N ILE A 23 -0.98 -10.51 -16.23
CA ILE A 23 -0.17 -9.49 -16.90
C ILE A 23 0.52 -8.48 -15.99
N ALA A 24 0.05 -8.33 -14.77
CA ALA A 24 0.59 -7.31 -13.88
C ALA A 24 1.60 -7.92 -12.90
N SER A 25 2.77 -7.27 -12.78
CA SER A 25 3.72 -7.50 -11.70
C SER A 25 3.06 -7.32 -10.33
N GLY A 26 3.71 -7.79 -9.25
CA GLY A 26 3.20 -7.61 -7.88
C GLY A 26 2.84 -6.15 -7.58
N GLY A 27 3.78 -5.24 -7.84
CA GLY A 27 3.56 -3.79 -7.66
C GLY A 27 2.50 -3.16 -8.58
N GLU A 28 2.36 -3.59 -9.83
CA GLU A 28 1.29 -3.09 -10.70
C GLU A 28 -0.09 -3.54 -10.21
N LYS A 29 -0.22 -4.80 -9.77
CA LYS A 29 -1.47 -5.29 -9.15
C LYS A 29 -1.79 -4.49 -7.88
N ALA A 30 -0.79 -4.26 -7.02
CA ALA A 30 -0.97 -3.50 -5.80
C ALA A 30 -1.43 -2.05 -6.08
N ARG A 31 -0.80 -1.36 -7.05
CA ARG A 31 -1.21 -0.01 -7.46
C ARG A 31 -2.59 0.04 -8.11
N LEU A 32 -2.95 -0.96 -8.91
CA LEU A 32 -4.27 -1.05 -9.50
C LEU A 32 -5.34 -1.27 -8.42
N MET A 33 -5.10 -2.15 -7.46
CA MET A 33 -5.99 -2.35 -6.32
C MET A 33 -6.11 -1.09 -5.46
N LEU A 34 -5.01 -0.34 -5.27
CA LEU A 34 -5.04 0.97 -4.62
C LEU A 34 -5.94 1.95 -5.38
N ALA A 35 -5.82 2.04 -6.70
CA ALA A 35 -6.67 2.90 -7.53
C ALA A 35 -8.15 2.50 -7.44
N LEU A 36 -8.46 1.20 -7.46
CA LEU A 36 -9.83 0.71 -7.31
C LEU A 36 -10.41 1.01 -5.92
N LYS A 37 -9.64 0.84 -4.84
CA LYS A 37 -10.06 1.22 -3.48
C LYS A 37 -10.21 2.72 -3.31
N MET A 38 -9.47 3.51 -4.07
CA MET A 38 -9.57 4.97 -4.05
C MET A 38 -10.83 5.47 -4.76
N ALA A 39 -11.34 4.77 -5.78
CA ALA A 39 -12.47 5.26 -6.59
C ALA A 39 -13.72 5.67 -5.76
N PRO A 40 -14.21 4.86 -4.80
CA PRO A 40 -15.33 5.25 -3.93
C PRO A 40 -14.98 6.41 -2.97
N VAL A 41 -13.69 6.58 -2.64
CA VAL A 41 -13.17 7.62 -1.75
C VAL A 41 -12.97 8.95 -2.48
N MET A 42 -12.89 8.93 -3.81
CA MET A 42 -12.70 10.13 -4.64
C MET A 42 -13.99 10.86 -4.98
N THR A 43 -15.16 10.23 -4.78
CA THR A 43 -16.43 10.70 -5.34
C THR A 43 -17.54 10.68 -4.28
N ASP A 44 -18.07 11.86 -3.97
CA ASP A 44 -19.14 12.02 -2.97
C ASP A 44 -20.42 11.26 -3.37
N ASP A 45 -20.70 11.20 -4.68
CA ASP A 45 -21.86 10.50 -5.24
C ASP A 45 -21.77 8.96 -5.12
N TYR A 46 -20.56 8.38 -5.10
CA TYR A 46 -20.42 6.93 -4.98
C TYR A 46 -20.92 6.45 -3.62
N ALA A 47 -20.72 7.19 -2.54
CA ALA A 47 -21.15 6.80 -1.20
C ALA A 47 -22.69 6.82 -1.01
N SER A 48 -23.48 7.19 -2.03
CA SER A 48 -24.94 7.25 -1.98
C SER A 48 -25.60 5.88 -1.72
N THR A 49 -25.02 4.79 -2.25
CA THR A 49 -25.59 3.44 -2.17
C THR A 49 -25.00 2.63 -1.01
N ARG A 50 -25.81 1.80 -0.36
CA ARG A 50 -25.39 0.93 0.76
C ARG A 50 -24.18 0.04 0.41
N ALA A 51 -24.18 -0.57 -0.79
CA ALA A 51 -23.08 -1.38 -1.29
C ALA A 51 -21.76 -0.58 -1.43
N ASN A 52 -21.85 0.69 -1.84
CA ASN A 52 -20.67 1.54 -1.98
C ASN A 52 -20.19 2.08 -0.64
N ARG A 53 -21.09 2.31 0.33
CA ARG A 53 -20.71 2.58 1.73
C ARG A 53 -19.98 1.40 2.37
N GLU A 54 -20.39 0.17 2.06
CA GLU A 54 -19.75 -1.04 2.57
C GLU A 54 -18.38 -1.30 1.93
N LEU A 55 -18.22 -0.99 0.63
CA LEU A 55 -16.90 -0.94 -0.02
C LEU A 55 -16.01 0.17 0.52
N ALA A 56 -16.60 1.32 0.87
CA ALA A 56 -15.88 2.48 1.37
C ALA A 56 -15.45 2.29 2.84
N SER A 57 -16.33 1.80 3.71
CA SER A 57 -16.13 1.83 5.17
C SER A 57 -15.65 0.52 5.78
N GLY A 58 -14.58 0.59 6.58
CA GLY A 58 -14.44 -0.23 7.79
C GLY A 58 -13.65 -1.54 7.69
N GLY A 59 -12.70 -1.67 6.76
CA GLY A 59 -11.83 -2.86 6.65
C GLY A 59 -10.34 -2.57 6.85
N ILE A 60 -9.56 -3.66 6.97
CA ILE A 60 -8.09 -3.61 6.89
C ILE A 60 -7.68 -3.85 5.43
N SER A 61 -6.86 -2.95 4.89
CA SER A 61 -6.23 -3.08 3.58
C SER A 61 -4.73 -3.30 3.77
N VAL A 62 -4.20 -4.39 3.22
CA VAL A 62 -2.77 -4.70 3.25
C VAL A 62 -2.20 -4.47 1.85
N PHE A 63 -1.20 -3.61 1.76
CA PHE A 63 -0.46 -3.34 0.53
C PHE A 63 0.99 -3.79 0.71
N ASP A 64 1.40 -4.70 -0.17
CA ASP A 64 2.78 -5.11 -0.32
C ASP A 64 3.24 -4.71 -1.73
N GLU A 65 4.51 -4.35 -1.87
CA GLU A 65 5.15 -3.92 -3.12
C GLU A 65 4.48 -2.75 -3.89
N VAL A 66 3.58 -1.99 -3.26
CA VAL A 66 2.85 -0.90 -3.96
C VAL A 66 3.81 0.15 -4.55
N ASP A 67 4.97 0.31 -3.93
CA ASP A 67 6.07 1.18 -4.31
C ASP A 67 7.17 0.49 -5.15
N SER A 68 6.99 -0.77 -5.55
CA SER A 68 7.96 -1.49 -6.36
C SER A 68 8.09 -0.89 -7.76
N GLY A 69 9.34 -0.64 -8.19
CA GLY A 69 9.67 -0.12 -9.52
C GLY A 69 9.28 1.35 -9.74
N VAL A 70 9.03 2.13 -8.68
CA VAL A 70 8.70 3.55 -8.82
C VAL A 70 9.70 4.46 -8.09
N GLY A 71 9.92 5.66 -8.65
CA GLY A 71 10.78 6.68 -8.03
C GLY A 71 10.04 7.56 -7.02
N GLY A 72 10.79 8.38 -6.27
CA GLY A 72 10.27 9.17 -5.14
C GLY A 72 9.07 10.07 -5.47
N ARG A 73 8.99 10.68 -6.66
CA ARG A 73 7.83 11.50 -7.08
C ARG A 73 6.54 10.68 -7.15
N VAL A 74 6.61 9.45 -7.63
CA VAL A 74 5.46 8.54 -7.69
C VAL A 74 5.20 7.95 -6.29
N GLY A 75 6.26 7.61 -5.55
CA GLY A 75 6.17 7.19 -4.15
C GLY A 75 5.38 8.16 -3.27
N ALA A 76 5.63 9.48 -3.39
CA ALA A 76 4.87 10.49 -2.65
C ALA A 76 3.36 10.46 -2.98
N ARG A 77 3.00 10.27 -4.26
CA ARG A 77 1.59 10.14 -4.67
C ARG A 77 0.94 8.88 -4.11
N ILE A 78 1.68 7.78 -4.06
CA ILE A 78 1.23 6.52 -3.44
C ILE A 78 1.00 6.74 -1.94
N GLY A 79 1.94 7.36 -1.23
CA GLY A 79 1.81 7.68 0.19
C GLY A 79 0.57 8.52 0.49
N HIS A 80 0.32 9.56 -0.30
CA HIS A 80 -0.89 10.38 -0.18
C HIS A 80 -2.17 9.60 -0.49
N ALA A 81 -2.16 8.71 -1.48
CA ALA A 81 -3.32 7.87 -1.78
C ALA A 81 -3.64 6.90 -0.63
N LEU A 82 -2.63 6.24 -0.06
CA LEU A 82 -2.80 5.38 1.12
C LEU A 82 -3.34 6.17 2.32
N ARG A 83 -2.81 7.37 2.56
CA ARG A 83 -3.29 8.29 3.61
C ARG A 83 -4.74 8.72 3.39
N ARG A 84 -5.18 8.87 2.14
CA ARG A 84 -6.56 9.22 1.82
C ARG A 84 -7.53 8.07 2.09
N LEU A 85 -7.11 6.82 1.86
CA LEU A 85 -7.89 5.65 2.27
C LEU A 85 -8.15 5.60 3.78
N THR A 86 -7.17 6.01 4.60
CA THR A 86 -7.35 6.02 6.06
C THR A 86 -8.25 7.19 6.50
N THR A 87 -7.95 8.40 6.05
CA THR A 87 -8.62 9.63 6.51
C THR A 87 -10.04 9.79 5.98
N THR A 88 -10.27 9.44 4.71
CA THR A 88 -11.58 9.63 4.04
C THR A 88 -12.34 8.31 3.91
N GLY A 89 -11.64 7.20 3.66
CA GLY A 89 -12.25 5.88 3.58
C GLY A 89 -12.47 5.19 4.92
N SER A 90 -11.93 5.72 6.03
CA SER A 90 -11.99 5.07 7.35
C SER A 90 -11.49 3.62 7.32
N GLN A 91 -10.46 3.35 6.51
CA GLN A 91 -9.81 2.04 6.43
C GLN A 91 -8.54 2.01 7.27
N GLN A 92 -8.23 0.86 7.88
CA GLN A 92 -6.88 0.63 8.40
C GLN A 92 -5.99 0.17 7.25
N VAL A 93 -4.86 0.84 7.05
CA VAL A 93 -3.92 0.50 5.98
C VAL A 93 -2.62 0.01 6.58
N LEU A 94 -2.20 -1.20 6.21
CA LEU A 94 -0.87 -1.75 6.47
C LEU A 94 -0.09 -1.73 5.16
N CYS A 95 1.06 -1.07 5.14
CA CYS A 95 1.91 -0.96 3.96
C CYS A 95 3.33 -1.34 4.32
N VAL A 96 3.91 -2.30 3.62
CA VAL A 96 5.36 -2.56 3.63
C VAL A 96 5.97 -1.69 2.53
N THR A 97 7.02 -0.93 2.86
CA THR A 97 7.62 0.03 1.93
C THR A 97 9.10 0.22 2.23
N HIS A 98 9.88 0.46 1.19
CA HIS A 98 11.27 0.90 1.30
C HIS A 98 11.44 2.37 0.87
N LEU A 99 10.37 3.03 0.42
CA LEU A 99 10.42 4.42 0.00
C LEU A 99 10.13 5.37 1.18
N PRO A 100 11.06 6.29 1.52
CA PRO A 100 10.84 7.26 2.60
C PRO A 100 9.61 8.14 2.35
N GLN A 101 9.27 8.43 1.08
CA GLN A 101 8.11 9.25 0.73
C GLN A 101 6.78 8.57 1.10
N VAL A 102 6.73 7.23 1.09
CA VAL A 102 5.55 6.46 1.50
C VAL A 102 5.52 6.34 3.01
N ALA A 103 6.64 5.96 3.64
CA ALA A 103 6.75 5.82 5.10
C ALA A 103 6.44 7.14 5.85
N ALA A 104 6.84 8.29 5.29
CA ALA A 104 6.53 9.61 5.84
C ALA A 104 5.02 9.93 5.91
N CYS A 105 4.18 9.28 5.09
CA CYS A 105 2.73 9.50 5.08
C CYS A 105 1.96 8.69 6.16
N GLY A 106 2.60 7.67 6.75
CA GLY A 106 1.96 6.78 7.73
C GLY A 106 1.62 7.47 9.06
N ASP A 107 0.56 7.02 9.73
CA ASP A 107 0.25 7.46 11.10
C ASP A 107 1.16 6.81 12.13
N THR A 108 1.43 5.51 11.95
CA THR A 108 2.35 4.71 12.75
C THR A 108 3.50 4.23 11.86
N HIS A 109 4.73 4.34 12.36
CA HIS A 109 5.92 3.82 11.68
C HIS A 109 6.48 2.65 12.49
N LEU A 110 6.50 1.46 11.88
CA LEU A 110 7.13 0.26 12.42
C LEU A 110 8.40 -0.02 11.62
N ILE A 111 9.51 -0.26 12.32
CA ILE A 111 10.76 -0.73 11.74
C ILE A 111 10.81 -2.24 11.92
N VAL A 112 11.21 -2.94 10.87
CA VAL A 112 11.48 -4.38 10.88
C VAL A 112 12.97 -4.58 10.72
N SER A 113 13.62 -5.18 11.71
CA SER A 113 15.06 -5.44 11.71
C SER A 113 15.35 -6.90 12.02
N LYS A 114 16.45 -7.42 11.48
CA LYS A 114 16.99 -8.70 11.95
C LYS A 114 17.67 -8.45 13.29
N SER A 115 17.41 -9.32 14.28
CA SER A 115 18.15 -9.26 15.54
C SER A 115 19.62 -9.56 15.27
N PRO A 116 20.56 -8.81 15.87
CA PRO A 116 21.97 -9.14 15.80
C PRO A 116 22.32 -10.38 16.63
N ASP A 117 21.47 -10.77 17.58
CA ASP A 117 21.63 -11.97 18.38
C ASP A 117 21.02 -13.16 17.64
N ASP A 118 21.87 -13.94 16.98
CA ASP A 118 21.52 -15.30 16.56
C ASP A 118 21.17 -16.09 17.83
N ASP A 119 20.00 -16.73 17.82
CA ASP A 119 19.66 -17.76 18.82
C ASP A 119 20.80 -18.79 18.91
N ALA A 120 20.95 -19.49 20.04
CA ALA A 120 21.96 -20.53 20.25
C ALA A 120 21.99 -21.60 19.12
N ASP A 121 20.89 -21.71 18.35
CA ASP A 121 20.72 -22.56 17.17
C ASP A 121 21.13 -21.90 15.83
N GLY A 122 21.69 -20.68 15.81
CA GLY A 122 22.09 -19.97 14.58
C GLY A 122 20.93 -19.44 13.74
N ARG A 123 19.76 -19.21 14.37
CA ARG A 123 18.56 -18.74 13.67
C ARG A 123 18.44 -17.23 13.73
N THR A 124 18.30 -16.60 12.55
CA THR A 124 17.95 -15.18 12.43
C THR A 124 16.55 -14.94 13.00
N THR A 125 16.47 -14.10 14.03
CA THR A 125 15.19 -13.61 14.57
C THR A 125 14.84 -12.25 13.98
N ILE A 126 13.55 -11.93 13.88
CA ILE A 126 13.05 -10.64 13.37
C ILE A 126 12.47 -9.87 14.55
N ASP A 127 12.96 -8.65 14.75
CA ASP A 127 12.42 -7.67 15.70
C ASP A 127 11.56 -6.65 14.96
N ILE A 128 10.44 -6.28 15.57
CA ILE A 128 9.53 -5.26 15.06
C ILE A 128 9.33 -4.23 16.16
N ARG A 129 9.75 -3.00 15.89
CA ARG A 129 9.64 -1.90 16.86
C ARG A 129 8.92 -0.71 16.28
N ARG A 130 8.02 -0.13 17.07
CA ARG A 130 7.37 1.15 16.76
C ARG A 130 8.30 2.32 17.03
N ILE A 131 8.24 3.35 16.18
CA ILE A 131 8.85 4.64 16.45
C ILE A 131 7.83 5.56 17.13
N ASP A 132 8.11 5.95 18.36
CA ASP A 132 7.18 6.77 19.16
C ASP A 132 7.54 8.26 19.20
N SER A 133 8.80 8.61 18.98
CA SER A 133 9.25 10.00 18.97
C SER A 133 9.28 10.56 17.55
N ARG A 134 9.00 11.86 17.42
CA ARG A 134 9.11 12.56 16.13
C ARG A 134 10.56 12.59 15.65
N ASP A 135 11.51 12.82 16.55
CA ASP A 135 12.92 12.96 16.20
C ASP A 135 13.50 11.64 15.66
N SER A 136 13.21 10.52 16.32
CA SER A 136 13.61 9.18 15.81
C SER A 136 12.92 8.84 14.50
N ARG A 137 11.69 9.34 14.27
CA ARG A 137 11.01 9.15 12.99
C ARG A 137 11.67 9.96 11.87
N VAL A 138 12.09 11.19 12.16
CA VAL A 138 12.85 12.01 11.20
C VAL A 138 14.18 11.34 10.88
N GLU A 139 14.89 10.86 11.89
CA GLU A 139 16.16 10.14 11.72
C GLU A 139 16.01 8.91 10.83
N GLU A 140 15.02 8.05 11.08
CA GLU A 140 14.74 6.88 10.24
C GLU A 140 14.45 7.27 8.78
N ILE A 141 13.58 8.26 8.55
CA ILE A 141 13.25 8.73 7.20
C ILE A 141 14.49 9.32 6.50
N SER A 142 15.36 10.02 7.25
CA SER A 142 16.63 10.50 6.74
C SER A 142 17.57 9.36 6.36
N GLN A 143 17.67 8.31 7.17
CA GLN A 143 18.47 7.12 6.83
C GLN A 143 17.94 6.39 5.59
N MET A 144 16.61 6.29 5.45
CA MET A 144 15.97 5.73 4.25
C MET A 144 16.23 6.55 2.97
N LEU A 145 16.47 7.87 3.09
CA LEU A 145 16.76 8.75 1.96
C LEU A 145 18.19 8.58 1.41
N GLY A 146 19.13 8.13 2.25
CA GLY A 146 20.55 8.03 1.93
C GLY A 146 21.31 9.32 2.23
#